data_AF-A0A1N6EDR1-F1
#
_entry.id   AF-A0A1N6EDR1-F1
#
_cell.length_a   1.000
_cell.length_b   1.000
_cell.length_c   1.000
_cell.angle_alpha   90.00
_cell.angle_beta   90.00
_cell.angle_gamma   90.00
#
_symmetry.space_group_name_H-M   'P 1'
#
loop_
_entity.id
_entity.type
_entity.pdbx_description
1 polymer ?
#
loop_
_entity_poly.entity_id
_entity_poly.type
_entity_poly.pdbx_seq_one_letter_code
_entity_poly.pdbx_strand_id
1 'polypeptide(L)'
;MIDKLKSKNSINDEFKYVTKLISRATFSFLKINLIGQISIAISCIITIILIIAQTFNNGGGPVHTNGQAAILVLFAARPISFGLTILTAFGAPFLLFTLGNKYVIARTINRLIADKGEQILFPMIDRILNKVKANQPQLFQKGTDKAKLQLKILQEIRDSKENKWFKKIIIYGFKKVELDEIDFKDENVSFTEILKGKIIDKLKDISEPSRLFFYLILGWQTLILLLTVFKVI
;
A
#
# COMPACT_ATOMS: atom_id res chain seq x y z
N MET A 1 -10.95 7.59 41.85
CA MET A 1 -10.65 8.78 41.01
C MET A 1 -9.27 8.68 40.34
N ILE A 2 -8.27 8.13 41.03
CA ILE A 2 -6.91 7.89 40.53
C ILE A 2 -6.87 6.87 39.36
N ASP A 3 -7.67 5.79 39.41
CA ASP A 3 -7.70 4.80 38.31
C ASP A 3 -8.29 5.33 37.00
N LYS A 4 -9.30 6.23 37.08
CA LYS A 4 -9.83 6.94 35.90
C LYS A 4 -8.81 7.89 35.30
N LEU A 5 -7.97 8.52 36.12
CA LEU A 5 -6.89 9.41 35.66
C LEU A 5 -5.73 8.62 35.03
N LYS A 6 -5.35 7.49 35.62
CA LYS A 6 -4.31 6.59 35.08
C LYS A 6 -4.74 5.96 33.75
N SER A 7 -6.00 5.52 33.66
CA SER A 7 -6.62 5.03 32.42
C SER A 7 -6.71 6.10 31.33
N LYS A 8 -7.05 7.35 31.68
CA LYS A 8 -7.13 8.46 30.72
C LYS A 8 -5.75 8.83 30.17
N ASN A 9 -4.71 8.81 31.00
CA ASN A 9 -3.34 9.09 30.57
C ASN A 9 -2.79 7.97 29.65
N SER A 10 -3.05 6.70 29.95
CA SER A 10 -2.59 5.59 29.09
C SER A 10 -3.24 5.62 27.70
N ILE A 11 -4.54 5.92 27.61
CA ILE A 11 -5.26 6.07 26.33
C ILE A 11 -4.67 7.21 25.50
N ASN A 12 -4.31 8.33 26.15
CA ASN A 12 -3.71 9.48 25.47
C ASN A 12 -2.30 9.15 24.96
N ASP A 13 -1.51 8.39 25.72
CA ASP A 13 -0.16 7.96 25.34
C ASP A 13 -0.18 6.94 24.19
N GLU A 14 -1.11 5.98 24.21
CA GLU A 14 -1.34 5.04 23.11
C GLU A 14 -1.77 5.75 21.83
N PHE A 15 -2.72 6.69 21.92
CA PHE A 15 -3.16 7.50 20.79
C PHE A 15 -2.04 8.38 20.24
N LYS A 16 -1.24 8.99 21.11
CA LYS A 16 -0.06 9.79 20.73
C LYS A 16 1.01 8.94 20.06
N TYR A 17 1.25 7.73 20.56
CA TYR A 17 2.17 6.76 19.94
C TYR A 17 1.70 6.38 18.53
N VAL A 18 0.44 6.02 18.36
CA VAL A 18 -0.16 5.65 17.06
C VAL A 18 -0.10 6.83 16.09
N THR A 19 -0.42 8.03 16.55
CA THR A 19 -0.33 9.26 15.75
C THR A 19 1.11 9.54 15.32
N LYS A 20 2.10 9.36 16.20
CA LYS A 20 3.53 9.49 15.87
C LYS A 20 3.99 8.44 14.88
N LEU A 21 3.50 7.21 15.00
CA LEU A 21 3.81 6.12 14.07
C LEU A 21 3.25 6.42 12.68
N ILE A 22 1.98 6.81 12.59
CA ILE A 22 1.31 7.21 11.35
C ILE A 22 2.01 8.44 10.75
N SER A 23 2.38 9.44 11.55
CA SER A 23 3.10 10.62 11.08
C SER A 23 4.46 10.25 10.46
N ARG A 24 5.25 9.40 11.12
CA ARG A 24 6.53 8.90 10.59
C ARG A 24 6.35 8.09 9.31
N ALA A 25 5.29 7.29 9.25
CA ALA A 25 4.92 6.50 8.08
C ALA A 25 4.53 7.39 6.89
N THR A 26 3.65 8.37 7.09
CA THR A 26 3.26 9.37 6.09
C THR A 26 4.45 10.22 5.64
N PHE A 27 5.34 10.63 6.54
CA PHE A 27 6.55 11.35 6.16
C PHE A 27 7.47 10.49 5.29
N SER A 28 7.61 9.20 5.63
CA SER A 28 8.36 8.25 4.79
C SER A 28 7.68 8.02 3.43
N PHE A 29 6.35 8.00 3.37
CA PHE A 29 5.59 7.93 2.12
C PHE A 29 5.91 9.12 1.23
N LEU A 30 5.78 10.33 1.77
CA LEU A 30 6.04 11.57 1.06
C LEU A 30 7.48 11.61 0.56
N LYS A 31 8.44 11.26 1.41
CA LYS A 31 9.86 11.23 1.03
C LYS A 31 10.11 10.28 -0.15
N ILE A 32 9.62 9.04 -0.08
CA ILE A 32 9.85 8.03 -1.13
C ILE A 32 9.15 8.43 -2.42
N ASN A 33 7.89 8.86 -2.36
CA ASN A 33 7.14 9.27 -3.54
C ASN A 33 7.70 10.53 -4.19
N LEU A 34 8.03 11.56 -3.41
CA LEU A 34 8.55 12.81 -3.94
C LEU A 34 9.90 12.59 -4.64
N ILE A 35 10.82 11.86 -3.98
CA ILE A 35 12.14 11.54 -4.57
C ILE A 35 11.97 10.69 -5.84
N GLY A 36 11.10 9.68 -5.81
CA GLY A 36 10.84 8.82 -6.96
C GLY A 36 10.22 9.60 -8.14
N GLN A 37 9.24 10.45 -7.88
CA GLN A 37 8.60 11.28 -8.91
C GLN A 37 9.58 12.26 -9.54
N ILE A 38 10.40 12.94 -8.73
CA ILE A 38 11.43 13.86 -9.23
C ILE A 38 12.45 13.09 -10.08
N SER A 39 12.91 11.92 -9.62
CA SER A 39 13.87 11.11 -10.36
C SER A 39 13.32 10.63 -11.70
N ILE A 40 12.06 10.19 -11.75
CA ILE A 40 11.38 9.83 -13.00
C ILE A 40 11.24 11.04 -13.91
N ALA A 41 10.79 12.19 -13.39
CA ALA A 41 10.60 13.40 -14.18
C ALA A 41 11.90 13.87 -14.83
N ILE A 42 12.99 13.94 -14.06
CA ILE A 42 14.32 14.28 -14.58
C ILE A 42 14.74 13.27 -15.66
N SER A 43 14.58 11.98 -15.39
CA SER A 43 14.95 10.93 -16.36
C SER A 43 14.14 11.04 -17.65
N CYS A 44 12.82 11.28 -17.58
CA CYS A 44 11.98 11.48 -18.76
C CYS A 44 12.39 12.72 -19.55
N ILE A 45 12.68 13.84 -18.87
CA ILE A 45 13.16 15.07 -19.53
C ILE A 45 14.48 14.80 -20.27
N ILE A 46 15.43 14.14 -19.63
CA ILE A 46 16.71 13.76 -20.26
C ILE A 46 16.47 12.86 -21.46
N THR A 47 15.63 11.83 -21.34
CA THR A 47 15.31 10.93 -22.46
C THR A 47 14.66 11.69 -23.63
N ILE A 48 13.72 12.60 -23.37
CA ILE A 48 13.10 13.42 -24.42
C ILE A 48 14.13 14.31 -25.11
N ILE A 49 15.02 14.97 -24.36
CA ILE A 49 16.10 15.79 -24.93
C ILE A 49 17.02 14.94 -25.81
N LEU A 50 17.35 13.72 -25.39
CA LEU A 50 18.16 12.80 -26.19
C LEU A 50 17.44 12.38 -27.48
N ILE A 51 16.15 12.08 -27.41
CA ILE A 51 15.36 11.73 -28.61
C ILE A 51 15.35 12.90 -29.60
N ILE A 52 15.13 14.13 -29.11
CA ILE A 52 15.19 15.37 -29.91
C ILE A 52 16.58 15.48 -30.56
N ALA A 53 17.64 15.46 -29.76
CA ALA A 53 19.01 15.59 -30.26
C ALA A 53 19.35 14.53 -31.31
N GLN A 54 18.98 13.27 -31.08
CA GLN A 54 19.21 12.18 -32.03
C GLN A 54 18.37 12.29 -33.30
N THR A 55 17.17 12.89 -33.23
CA THR A 55 16.31 13.06 -34.40
C THR A 55 16.81 14.20 -35.29
N PHE A 56 17.15 15.34 -34.69
CA PHE A 56 17.52 16.53 -35.47
C PHE A 56 19.01 16.58 -35.87
N ASN A 57 19.92 15.94 -35.11
CA ASN A 57 21.34 15.87 -35.50
C ASN A 57 21.62 14.88 -36.66
N ASN A 58 20.66 14.02 -37.02
CA ASN A 58 20.80 13.05 -38.12
C ASN A 58 20.15 13.52 -39.44
N GLY A 59 19.92 14.83 -39.61
CA GLY A 59 19.46 15.42 -40.88
C GLY A 59 17.98 15.79 -40.95
N GLY A 60 17.20 15.61 -39.88
CA GLY A 60 15.92 16.29 -39.72
C GLY A 60 16.19 17.72 -39.27
N GLY A 61 15.97 18.74 -40.10
CA GLY A 61 16.05 20.13 -39.64
C GLY A 61 14.93 20.46 -38.63
N PRO A 62 15.11 21.46 -37.75
CA PRO A 62 14.03 21.95 -36.89
C PRO A 62 13.01 22.66 -37.79
N VAL A 63 12.06 21.90 -38.33
CA VAL A 63 10.91 22.49 -38.99
C VAL A 63 10.14 23.24 -37.90
N HIS A 64 9.75 24.49 -38.17
CA HIS A 64 8.89 25.29 -37.30
C HIS A 64 7.50 24.63 -37.18
N THR A 65 7.44 23.50 -36.50
CA THR A 65 6.25 22.70 -36.26
C THR A 65 5.56 23.20 -35.01
N ASN A 66 4.24 23.31 -35.07
CA ASN A 66 3.44 23.49 -33.87
C ASN A 66 3.68 22.31 -32.88
N GLY A 67 3.43 22.52 -31.58
CA GLY A 67 3.78 21.53 -30.55
C GLY A 67 3.14 20.14 -30.76
N GLN A 68 2.00 20.07 -31.46
CA GLN A 68 1.34 18.81 -31.81
C GLN A 68 2.09 18.06 -32.91
N ALA A 69 2.54 18.74 -33.97
CA ALA A 69 3.34 18.11 -35.02
C ALA A 69 4.71 17.66 -34.50
N ALA A 70 5.29 18.37 -33.51
CA ALA A 70 6.53 17.93 -32.87
C ALA A 70 6.40 16.55 -32.19
N ILE A 71 5.27 16.29 -31.51
CA ILE A 71 5.00 14.98 -30.88
C ILE A 71 4.92 13.87 -31.94
N LEU A 72 4.20 14.12 -33.04
CA LEU A 72 4.08 13.17 -34.15
C LEU A 72 5.43 12.86 -34.80
N VAL A 73 6.26 13.88 -35.03
CA VAL A 73 7.60 13.71 -35.62
C VAL A 73 8.52 12.91 -34.70
N LEU A 74 8.53 13.21 -33.39
CA LEU A 74 9.36 12.47 -32.43
C LEU A 74 8.91 11.01 -32.30
N PHE A 75 7.59 10.76 -32.30
CA PHE A 75 7.06 9.40 -32.30
C PHE A 75 7.39 8.66 -33.59
N ALA A 76 7.25 9.30 -34.76
CA ALA A 76 7.59 8.65 -36.04
C ALA A 76 9.08 8.34 -36.16
N ALA A 77 9.96 9.20 -35.64
CA ALA A 77 11.40 9.00 -35.70
C ALA A 77 11.90 7.92 -34.73
N ARG A 78 11.33 7.85 -33.52
CA ARG A 78 11.74 6.94 -32.45
C ARG A 78 10.52 6.39 -31.70
N PRO A 79 9.70 5.53 -32.33
CA PRO A 79 8.41 5.13 -31.79
C PRO A 79 8.54 4.35 -30.47
N ILE A 80 9.57 3.52 -30.36
CA ILE A 80 9.79 2.68 -29.17
C ILE A 80 10.26 3.55 -27.99
N SER A 81 11.36 4.30 -28.14
CA SER A 81 11.87 5.12 -27.04
C SER A 81 10.90 6.23 -26.63
N PHE A 82 10.26 6.91 -27.58
CA PHE A 82 9.27 7.95 -27.29
C PHE A 82 8.02 7.35 -26.63
N GLY A 83 7.47 6.27 -27.19
CA GLY A 83 6.30 5.59 -26.63
C GLY A 83 6.52 5.10 -25.20
N LEU A 84 7.65 4.44 -24.93
CA LEU A 84 8.01 3.99 -23.59
C LEU A 84 8.21 5.17 -22.62
N THR A 85 8.82 6.26 -23.07
CA THR A 85 9.04 7.44 -22.22
C THR A 85 7.73 8.14 -21.85
N ILE A 86 6.78 8.25 -22.77
CA ILE A 86 5.44 8.79 -22.47
C ILE A 86 4.69 7.84 -21.53
N LEU A 87 4.75 6.53 -21.80
CA LEU A 87 4.11 5.54 -20.94
C LEU A 87 4.65 5.61 -19.50
N THR A 88 5.96 5.72 -19.31
CA THR A 88 6.54 5.84 -17.97
C THR A 88 6.30 7.20 -17.34
N ALA A 89 6.26 8.29 -18.11
CA ALA A 89 5.95 9.63 -17.60
C ALA A 89 4.60 9.69 -16.88
N PHE A 90 3.60 8.91 -17.33
CA PHE A 90 2.28 8.86 -16.69
C PHE A 90 2.08 7.62 -15.80
N GLY A 91 2.55 6.45 -16.25
CA GLY A 91 2.36 5.18 -15.56
C GLY A 91 3.22 5.06 -14.30
N ALA A 92 4.48 5.48 -14.34
CA ALA A 92 5.38 5.30 -13.22
C ALA A 92 5.02 6.15 -11.99
N PRO A 93 4.58 7.43 -12.11
CA PRO A 93 4.03 8.17 -10.97
C PRO A 93 2.82 7.50 -10.32
N PHE A 94 1.90 6.96 -11.13
CA PHE A 94 0.74 6.22 -10.62
C PHE A 94 1.15 4.94 -9.88
N LEU A 95 2.08 4.16 -10.43
CA LEU A 95 2.61 2.96 -9.80
C LEU A 95 3.36 3.26 -8.49
N LEU A 96 4.21 4.30 -8.47
CA LEU A 96 4.88 4.74 -7.25
C LEU A 96 3.87 5.16 -6.17
N PHE A 97 2.84 5.91 -6.54
CA PHE A 97 1.83 6.36 -5.60
C PHE A 97 1.06 5.17 -4.99
N THR A 98 0.61 4.24 -5.83
CA THR A 98 -0.17 3.07 -5.40
C THR A 98 0.66 2.10 -4.57
N LEU A 99 1.86 1.72 -5.04
CA LEU A 99 2.75 0.78 -4.35
C LEU A 99 3.40 1.41 -3.11
N GLY A 100 3.73 2.70 -3.16
CA GLY A 100 4.20 3.47 -2.01
C GLY A 100 3.16 3.51 -0.88
N ASN A 101 1.88 3.65 -1.22
CA ASN A 101 0.78 3.63 -0.25
C ASN A 101 0.70 2.25 0.42
N LYS A 102 0.76 1.18 -0.38
CA LYS A 102 0.77 -0.20 0.12
C LYS A 102 1.96 -0.45 1.05
N TYR A 103 3.17 -0.04 0.66
CA TYR A 103 4.39 -0.16 1.47
C TYR A 103 4.29 0.57 2.81
N VAL A 104 3.73 1.78 2.83
CA VAL A 104 3.61 2.57 4.06
C VAL A 104 2.58 1.97 5.01
N ILE A 105 1.47 1.47 4.49
CA ILE A 105 0.48 0.73 5.30
C ILE A 105 1.14 -0.52 5.89
N ALA A 106 1.82 -1.33 5.07
CA ALA A 106 2.52 -2.54 5.53
C ALA A 106 3.54 -2.21 6.63
N ARG A 107 4.42 -1.23 6.41
CA ARG A 107 5.40 -0.78 7.40
C ARG A 107 4.77 -0.28 8.71
N THR A 108 3.64 0.41 8.62
CA THR A 108 2.91 0.90 9.80
C THR A 108 2.33 -0.25 10.59
N ILE A 109 1.71 -1.22 9.91
CA ILE A 109 1.17 -2.44 10.53
C ILE A 109 2.30 -3.22 11.21
N ASN A 110 3.42 -3.41 10.53
CA ASN A 110 4.56 -4.18 11.06
C ASN A 110 5.08 -3.58 12.36
N ARG A 111 5.33 -2.26 12.37
CA ARG A 111 5.78 -1.55 13.58
C ARG A 111 4.73 -1.53 14.68
N LEU A 112 3.45 -1.36 14.33
CA LEU A 112 2.36 -1.39 15.30
C LEU A 112 2.30 -2.75 16.01
N ILE A 113 2.41 -3.85 15.25
CA ILE A 113 2.41 -5.21 15.81
C ILE A 113 3.64 -5.43 16.69
N ALA A 114 4.83 -5.04 16.22
CA ALA A 114 6.08 -5.25 16.93
C ALA A 114 6.16 -4.45 18.25
N ASP A 115 5.74 -3.18 18.24
CA ASP A 115 5.94 -2.29 19.40
C ASP A 115 4.78 -2.33 20.39
N LYS A 116 3.53 -2.46 19.90
CA LYS A 116 2.29 -2.26 20.69
C LYS A 116 1.13 -3.18 20.26
N GLY A 117 1.41 -4.28 19.57
CA GLY A 117 0.38 -5.18 19.02
C GLY A 117 -0.53 -5.74 20.12
N GLU A 118 0.07 -6.29 21.17
CA GLU A 118 -0.64 -6.88 22.31
C GLU A 118 -1.43 -5.87 23.16
N GLN A 119 -0.98 -4.62 23.19
CA GLN A 119 -1.60 -3.57 24.00
C GLN A 119 -2.76 -2.89 23.28
N ILE A 120 -2.67 -2.75 21.95
CA ILE A 120 -3.62 -1.93 21.17
C ILE A 120 -4.38 -2.77 20.15
N LEU A 121 -3.66 -3.49 19.28
CA LEU A 121 -4.25 -4.16 18.13
C LEU A 121 -5.03 -5.42 18.53
N PHE A 122 -4.44 -6.27 19.38
CA PHE A 122 -5.03 -7.57 19.74
C PHE A 122 -6.31 -7.40 20.59
N PRO A 123 -6.35 -6.54 21.62
CA PRO A 123 -7.57 -6.31 22.39
C PRO A 123 -8.69 -5.69 21.55
N MET A 124 -8.34 -4.93 20.52
CA MET A 124 -9.32 -4.35 19.59
C MET A 124 -9.93 -5.43 18.68
N ILE A 125 -9.10 -6.34 18.14
CA ILE A 125 -9.60 -7.52 17.40
C ILE A 125 -10.52 -8.34 18.30
N ASP A 126 -10.13 -8.60 19.55
CA ASP A 126 -10.95 -9.34 20.52
C ASP A 126 -12.31 -8.68 20.76
N ARG A 127 -12.33 -7.36 20.99
CA ARG A 127 -13.59 -6.61 21.19
C ARG A 127 -14.52 -6.72 19.99
N ILE A 128 -13.99 -6.62 18.77
CA ILE A 128 -14.78 -6.73 17.55
C ILE A 128 -15.35 -8.14 17.41
N LEU A 129 -14.51 -9.17 17.52
CA LEU A 129 -14.95 -10.56 17.38
C LEU A 129 -15.96 -10.95 18.46
N ASN A 130 -15.72 -10.55 19.72
CA ASN A 130 -16.65 -10.79 20.82
C ASN A 130 -17.98 -10.07 20.63
N LYS A 131 -17.98 -8.86 20.05
CA LYS A 131 -19.22 -8.14 19.75
C LYS A 131 -20.03 -8.82 18.64
N VAL A 132 -19.37 -9.32 17.60
CA VAL A 132 -20.05 -10.11 16.55
C VAL A 132 -20.58 -11.43 17.14
N LYS A 133 -19.80 -12.10 18.00
CA LYS A 133 -20.23 -13.34 18.70
C LYS A 133 -21.42 -13.10 19.62
N ALA A 134 -21.43 -12.00 20.37
CA ALA A 134 -22.54 -11.65 21.25
C ALA A 134 -23.82 -11.31 20.46
N ASN A 135 -23.69 -10.59 19.35
CA ASN A 135 -24.84 -10.19 18.53
C ASN A 135 -25.38 -11.34 17.67
N GLN A 136 -24.51 -12.24 17.20
CA GLN A 136 -24.86 -13.32 16.27
C GLN A 136 -24.04 -14.59 16.57
N PRO A 137 -24.31 -15.27 17.70
CA PRO A 137 -23.54 -16.46 18.13
C PRO A 137 -23.62 -17.61 17.11
N GLN A 138 -24.74 -17.69 16.39
CA GLN A 138 -24.97 -18.63 15.30
C GLN A 138 -24.00 -18.53 14.13
N LEU A 139 -23.28 -17.40 13.95
CA LEU A 139 -22.27 -17.26 12.90
C LEU A 139 -20.91 -17.89 13.26
N PHE A 140 -20.75 -18.29 14.52
CA PHE A 140 -19.54 -18.90 15.07
C PHE A 140 -19.70 -20.41 15.25
N GLN A 141 -20.79 -20.99 14.74
CA GLN A 141 -21.11 -22.41 14.83
C GLN A 141 -20.60 -23.18 13.58
N LYS A 142 -20.38 -24.49 13.73
CA LYS A 142 -19.99 -25.37 12.62
C LYS A 142 -21.03 -25.31 11.50
N GLY A 143 -20.58 -25.12 10.25
CA GLY A 143 -21.44 -25.18 9.06
C GLY A 143 -22.12 -23.86 8.66
N THR A 144 -21.81 -22.73 9.31
CA THR A 144 -22.37 -21.44 8.91
C THR A 144 -21.72 -20.87 7.65
N ASP A 145 -22.49 -20.09 6.89
CA ASP A 145 -22.03 -19.36 5.71
C ASP A 145 -20.87 -18.40 6.08
N LYS A 146 -19.67 -18.77 5.63
CA LYS A 146 -18.42 -18.06 5.89
C LYS A 146 -18.42 -16.67 5.26
N ALA A 147 -19.07 -16.49 4.10
CA ALA A 147 -19.18 -15.18 3.46
C ALA A 147 -20.07 -14.24 4.30
N LYS A 148 -21.16 -14.78 4.86
CA LYS A 148 -22.03 -14.03 5.77
C LYS A 148 -21.30 -13.58 7.04
N LEU A 149 -20.49 -14.47 7.63
CA LEU A 149 -19.62 -14.12 8.76
C LEU A 149 -18.61 -13.04 8.40
N GLN A 150 -17.93 -13.19 7.26
CA GLN A 150 -16.94 -12.22 6.79
C GLN A 150 -17.55 -10.83 6.59
N LEU A 151 -18.72 -10.75 5.96
CA LEU A 151 -19.45 -9.50 5.78
C LEU A 151 -19.86 -8.87 7.10
N LYS A 152 -20.33 -9.66 8.07
CA LYS A 152 -20.74 -9.16 9.38
C LYS A 152 -19.58 -8.64 10.21
N ILE A 153 -18.43 -9.32 10.18
CA ILE A 153 -17.21 -8.82 10.83
C ILE A 153 -16.74 -7.53 10.16
N LEU A 154 -16.72 -7.46 8.82
CA LEU A 154 -16.35 -6.23 8.11
C LEU A 154 -17.30 -5.06 8.40
N GLN A 155 -18.61 -5.32 8.52
CA GLN A 155 -19.60 -4.33 8.93
C GLN A 155 -19.31 -3.84 10.35
N GLU A 156 -19.09 -4.74 11.32
CA GLU A 156 -18.82 -4.37 12.70
C GLU A 156 -17.50 -3.58 12.84
N ILE A 157 -16.46 -3.93 12.08
CA ILE A 157 -15.21 -3.15 12.03
C ILE A 157 -15.51 -1.75 11.50
N ARG A 158 -16.30 -1.64 10.41
CA ARG A 158 -16.65 -0.35 9.79
C ARG A 158 -17.48 0.53 10.72
N ASP A 159 -18.41 -0.06 11.46
CA ASP A 159 -19.39 0.63 12.31
C ASP A 159 -18.88 0.84 13.75
N SER A 160 -17.74 0.25 14.11
CA SER A 160 -17.08 0.46 15.41
C SER A 160 -16.76 1.94 15.68
N LYS A 161 -16.62 2.34 16.95
CA LYS A 161 -16.23 3.73 17.29
C LYS A 161 -14.71 3.99 17.18
N GLU A 162 -13.98 3.04 16.60
CA GLU A 162 -12.53 3.07 16.52
C GLU A 162 -12.00 4.08 15.49
N ASN A 163 -10.71 4.44 15.60
CA ASN A 163 -10.05 5.34 14.66
C ASN A 163 -10.13 4.78 13.22
N LYS A 164 -10.37 5.66 12.23
CA LYS A 164 -10.37 5.32 10.79
C LYS A 164 -9.13 4.51 10.37
N TRP A 165 -7.97 4.83 10.91
CA TRP A 165 -6.73 4.11 10.62
C TRP A 165 -6.74 2.67 11.16
N PHE A 166 -7.19 2.46 12.39
CA PHE A 166 -7.32 1.13 12.98
C PHE A 166 -8.32 0.27 12.23
N LYS A 167 -9.49 0.82 11.90
CA LYS A 167 -10.47 0.15 11.05
C LYS A 167 -9.84 -0.32 9.74
N LYS A 168 -9.04 0.55 9.10
CA LYS A 168 -8.39 0.23 7.82
C LYS A 168 -7.37 -0.90 7.97
N ILE A 169 -6.60 -0.93 9.06
CA ILE A 169 -5.65 -2.00 9.37
C ILE A 169 -6.37 -3.34 9.58
N ILE A 170 -7.40 -3.36 10.44
CA ILE A 170 -8.14 -4.59 10.75
C ILE A 170 -8.88 -5.09 9.50
N ILE A 171 -9.52 -4.20 8.73
CA ILE A 171 -10.14 -4.56 7.45
C ILE A 171 -9.10 -5.13 6.48
N TYR A 172 -7.90 -4.54 6.42
CA TYR A 172 -6.84 -4.99 5.52
C TYR A 172 -6.34 -6.40 5.88
N GLY A 173 -6.15 -6.69 7.17
CA GLY A 173 -5.81 -8.03 7.66
C GLY A 173 -6.94 -9.03 7.45
N PHE A 174 -8.15 -8.68 7.88
CA PHE A 174 -9.31 -9.57 7.83
C PHE A 174 -9.75 -9.93 6.41
N LYS A 175 -9.65 -9.00 5.45
CA LYS A 175 -9.90 -9.29 4.02
C LYS A 175 -8.94 -10.32 3.43
N LYS A 176 -7.78 -10.53 4.07
CA LYS A 176 -6.74 -11.48 3.63
C LYS A 176 -6.79 -12.81 4.39
N VAL A 177 -7.70 -12.95 5.34
CA VAL A 177 -7.96 -14.22 6.03
C VAL A 177 -8.90 -15.05 5.16
N GLU A 178 -8.42 -16.19 4.70
CA GLU A 178 -9.26 -17.22 4.08
C GLU A 178 -9.90 -18.04 5.20
N LEU A 179 -11.22 -17.90 5.34
CA LEU A 179 -12.01 -18.65 6.33
C LEU A 179 -12.14 -20.14 5.95
N ASP A 180 -11.64 -20.53 4.77
CA ASP A 180 -11.66 -21.89 4.26
C ASP A 180 -10.65 -22.82 4.92
N GLU A 181 -9.52 -22.28 5.38
CA GLU A 181 -8.46 -23.02 6.05
C GLU A 181 -8.70 -23.21 7.57
N ILE A 182 -9.84 -22.80 8.12
CA ILE A 182 -10.11 -22.94 9.56
C ILE A 182 -10.61 -24.36 9.80
N ASP A 183 -9.78 -25.24 10.39
CA ASP A 183 -10.22 -26.58 10.74
C ASP A 183 -11.17 -26.50 11.95
N PHE A 184 -12.41 -26.89 11.72
CA PHE A 184 -13.53 -26.70 12.63
C PHE A 184 -13.55 -27.72 13.76
N LYS A 185 -12.64 -28.70 13.78
CA LYS A 185 -12.80 -29.93 14.56
C LYS A 185 -12.41 -29.85 16.04
N ASP A 186 -11.76 -28.78 16.50
CA ASP A 186 -11.25 -28.70 17.87
C ASP A 186 -12.30 -28.12 18.85
N GLU A 187 -12.80 -28.94 19.77
CA GLU A 187 -13.88 -28.60 20.73
C GLU A 187 -13.42 -27.68 21.88
N ASN A 188 -12.10 -27.55 22.07
CA ASN A 188 -11.49 -26.83 23.19
C ASN A 188 -10.90 -25.47 22.83
N VAL A 189 -10.95 -25.04 21.56
CA VAL A 189 -10.40 -23.75 21.12
C VAL A 189 -11.52 -22.85 20.62
N SER A 190 -11.66 -21.65 21.20
CA SER A 190 -12.75 -20.77 20.82
C SER A 190 -12.55 -20.26 19.37
N PHE A 191 -13.59 -20.32 18.56
CA PHE A 191 -13.58 -19.80 17.17
C PHE A 191 -12.99 -18.37 17.08
N THR A 192 -13.26 -17.56 18.10
CA THR A 192 -12.73 -16.20 18.24
C THR A 192 -11.21 -16.16 18.33
N GLU A 193 -10.59 -17.07 19.09
CA GLU A 193 -9.13 -17.14 19.25
C GLU A 193 -8.43 -17.62 17.99
N ILE A 194 -8.99 -18.64 17.30
CA ILE A 194 -8.45 -19.11 16.02
C ILE A 194 -8.48 -17.99 14.99
N LEU A 195 -9.62 -17.29 14.90
CA LEU A 195 -9.79 -16.20 13.95
C LEU A 195 -8.88 -15.02 14.28
N LYS A 196 -8.74 -14.67 15.56
CA LYS A 196 -7.77 -13.67 16.03
C LYS A 196 -6.34 -14.04 15.62
N GLY A 197 -5.91 -15.27 15.89
CA GLY A 197 -4.59 -15.77 15.52
C GLY A 197 -4.33 -15.61 14.02
N LYS A 198 -5.25 -16.09 13.18
CA LYS A 198 -5.14 -15.94 11.72
C LYS A 198 -5.09 -14.48 11.25
N ILE A 199 -5.89 -13.59 11.84
CA ILE A 199 -5.83 -12.16 11.51
C ILE A 199 -4.44 -11.60 11.85
N ILE A 200 -3.90 -11.92 13.02
CA ILE A 200 -2.58 -11.46 13.46
C ILE A 200 -1.48 -12.00 12.55
N ASP A 201 -1.52 -13.28 12.21
CA ASP A 201 -0.51 -13.92 11.36
C ASP A 201 -0.55 -13.37 9.94
N LYS A 202 -1.75 -13.21 9.35
CA LYS A 202 -1.88 -12.54 8.05
C LYS A 202 -1.43 -11.09 8.11
N LEU A 203 -1.72 -10.36 9.19
CA LEU A 203 -1.22 -9.01 9.37
C LEU A 203 0.31 -8.97 9.47
N LYS A 204 0.96 -9.93 10.14
CA LYS A 204 2.43 -10.04 10.18
C LYS A 204 3.00 -10.29 8.80
N ASP A 205 2.49 -11.31 8.10
CA ASP A 205 2.91 -11.72 6.76
C ASP A 205 2.81 -10.57 5.74
N ILE A 206 1.63 -9.94 5.62
CA ILE A 206 1.42 -8.84 4.65
C ILE A 206 2.11 -7.54 5.03
N SER A 207 2.61 -7.43 6.27
CA SER A 207 3.24 -6.20 6.77
C SER A 207 4.72 -6.11 6.46
N GLU A 208 5.34 -7.16 5.93
CA GLU A 208 6.76 -7.15 5.63
C GLU A 208 7.09 -6.06 4.58
N PRO A 209 7.80 -4.99 4.97
CA PRO A 209 7.89 -3.80 4.14
C PRO A 209 9.00 -3.96 3.09
N SER A 210 8.65 -4.27 1.85
CA SER A 210 9.61 -4.32 0.73
C SER A 210 9.71 -3.02 -0.05
N ARG A 211 10.94 -2.54 -0.28
CA ARG A 211 11.24 -1.39 -1.16
C ARG A 211 11.57 -1.80 -2.60
N LEU A 212 11.48 -3.09 -2.92
CA LEU A 212 11.90 -3.63 -4.21
C LEU A 212 11.17 -2.97 -5.38
N PHE A 213 9.87 -2.66 -5.23
CA PHE A 213 9.09 -1.96 -6.25
C PHE A 213 9.70 -0.60 -6.65
N PHE A 214 10.26 0.13 -5.69
CA PHE A 214 10.84 1.45 -5.93
C PHE A 214 12.08 1.31 -6.82
N TYR A 215 12.94 0.34 -6.51
CA TYR A 215 14.13 0.06 -7.30
C TYR A 215 13.80 -0.51 -8.67
N LEU A 216 12.75 -1.33 -8.80
CA LEU A 216 12.30 -1.83 -10.10
C LEU A 216 11.79 -0.70 -11.01
N ILE A 217 10.99 0.22 -10.48
CA ILE A 217 10.47 1.35 -11.27
C ILE A 217 11.61 2.26 -11.73
N LEU A 218 12.53 2.60 -10.81
CA LEU A 218 13.70 3.40 -11.18
C LEU A 218 14.62 2.66 -12.15
N GLY A 219 14.89 1.38 -11.91
CA GLY A 219 15.71 0.55 -12.77
C GLY A 219 15.13 0.43 -14.18
N TRP A 220 13.81 0.29 -14.30
CA TRP A 220 13.13 0.30 -15.60
C TRP A 220 13.28 1.63 -16.33
N GLN A 221 13.12 2.75 -15.61
CA GLN A 221 13.32 4.08 -16.19
C GLN A 221 14.77 4.31 -16.63
N THR A 222 15.74 3.87 -15.82
CA THR A 222 17.16 3.92 -16.17
C THR A 222 17.47 3.03 -17.37
N LEU A 223 16.84 1.85 -17.47
CA LEU A 223 17.00 0.96 -18.62
C LEU A 223 16.51 1.62 -19.92
N ILE A 224 15.33 2.26 -19.91
CA ILE A 224 14.83 3.00 -21.08
C ILE A 224 15.82 4.09 -21.49
N LEU A 225 16.33 4.86 -20.52
CA LEU A 225 17.33 5.89 -20.78
C LEU A 225 18.59 5.30 -21.42
N LEU A 226 19.15 4.22 -20.85
CA LEU A 226 20.36 3.57 -21.39
C LEU A 226 20.14 3.03 -22.81
N LEU A 227 19.04 2.33 -23.05
CA LEU A 227 18.73 1.80 -24.39
C LEU A 227 18.56 2.93 -25.42
N THR A 228 18.00 4.07 -25.00
CA THR A 228 17.90 5.28 -25.84
C THR A 228 19.27 5.90 -26.10
N VAL A 229 20.14 5.97 -25.10
CA VAL A 229 21.53 6.49 -25.24
C VAL A 229 22.32 5.66 -26.24
N PHE A 230 22.27 4.33 -26.14
CA PHE A 230 22.96 3.41 -27.04
C PHE A 230 22.26 3.23 -28.39
N LYS A 231 21.18 3.98 -28.65
CA LYS A 231 20.36 3.91 -29.88
C LYS A 231 19.83 2.49 -30.18
N VAL A 232 19.68 1.65 -29.15
CA VAL A 232 19.09 0.32 -29.27
C VAL A 232 17.59 0.40 -29.54
N ILE A 233 16.94 1.43 -28.99
CA ILE A 233 15.50 1.74 -29.16
C ILE A 233 15.25 3.19 -29.58
#